data_AF-A0A8S0QYM6-F1
#
_entry.id   AF-A0A8S0QYM6-F1
#
_cell.length_a   1.000
_cell.length_b   1.000
_cell.length_c   1.000
_cell.angle_alpha   90.00
_cell.angle_beta   90.00
_cell.angle_gamma   90.00
#
_symmetry.space_group_name_H-M   'P 1'
#
loop_
_entity.id
_entity.type
_entity.pdbx_description
1 polymer ?
#
loop_
_entity_poly.entity_id
_entity_poly.type
_entity_poly.pdbx_seq_one_letter_code
_entity_poly.pdbx_strand_id
1 'polypeptide(L)'
;FAMFYYYYYYYYLIIDRFWRLSLPDGSTRDHPLANPFGPLSPSLESIKLDPMLVIVRGSELMKDRIEDYVKRLKEEGKKIHCVVFKGKQHGFFTNEPFSEVGDKVLQELKNFITRNSDD
;
A
#
# COMPACT_ATOMS: atom_id res chain seq x y z
N PHE A 1 -4.57 -26.15 -9.15
CA PHE A 1 -5.39 -25.78 -7.97
C PHE A 1 -4.62 -25.88 -6.65
N ALA A 2 -4.25 -27.08 -6.15
CA ALA A 2 -3.62 -27.24 -4.82
C ALA A 2 -2.37 -26.34 -4.58
N MET A 3 -1.44 -26.29 -5.54
CA MET A 3 -0.21 -25.48 -5.43
C MET A 3 -0.47 -23.97 -5.24
N PHE A 4 -1.56 -23.45 -5.82
CA PHE A 4 -1.95 -22.04 -5.69
C PHE A 4 -2.49 -21.74 -4.28
N TYR A 5 -3.31 -22.64 -3.74
CA TYR A 5 -3.78 -22.58 -2.35
C TYR A 5 -2.62 -22.64 -1.34
N TYR A 6 -1.65 -23.53 -1.58
CA TYR A 6 -0.47 -23.66 -0.72
C TYR A 6 0.37 -22.39 -0.71
N TYR A 7 0.61 -21.78 -1.88
CA TYR A 7 1.31 -20.50 -1.98
C TYR A 7 0.57 -19.38 -1.23
N TYR A 8 -0.74 -19.25 -1.40
CA TYR A 8 -1.55 -18.26 -0.69
C TYR A 8 -1.52 -18.44 0.83
N TYR A 9 -1.63 -19.68 1.30
CA TYR A 9 -1.57 -20.02 2.73
C TYR A 9 -0.21 -19.69 3.35
N TYR A 10 0.90 -20.04 2.67
CA TYR A 10 2.25 -19.69 3.11
C TYR A 10 2.47 -18.18 3.13
N TYR A 11 2.02 -17.47 2.09
CA TYR A 11 2.14 -16.01 2.02
C TYR A 11 1.34 -15.32 3.14
N TYR A 12 0.15 -15.83 3.47
CA TYR A 12 -0.65 -15.36 4.60
C TYR A 12 0.05 -15.59 5.95
N LEU A 13 0.61 -16.79 6.20
CA LEU A 13 1.35 -17.10 7.42
C LEU A 13 2.62 -16.24 7.59
N ILE A 14 3.28 -15.91 6.49
CA ILE A 14 4.45 -15.02 6.48
C ILE A 14 4.03 -13.58 6.86
N ILE A 15 2.95 -13.06 6.25
CA ILE A 15 2.41 -11.73 6.59
C ILE A 15 1.90 -11.69 8.04
N ASP A 16 1.24 -12.73 8.53
CA ASP A 16 0.83 -12.87 9.94
C ASP A 16 2.02 -12.71 10.89
N ARG A 17 3.10 -13.47 10.61
CA ARG A 17 4.32 -13.45 11.41
C ARG A 17 4.99 -12.08 11.39
N PHE A 18 5.06 -11.42 10.24
CA PHE A 18 5.62 -10.06 10.16
C PHE A 18 4.84 -9.06 11.02
N TRP A 19 3.50 -9.07 10.96
CA TRP A 19 2.70 -8.17 11.82
C TRP A 19 2.86 -8.49 13.30
N ARG A 20 2.84 -9.77 13.69
CA ARG A 20 3.07 -10.19 15.09
C ARG A 20 4.46 -9.82 15.64
N LEU A 21 5.46 -9.69 14.77
CA LEU A 21 6.82 -9.26 15.16
C LEU A 21 7.01 -7.74 15.11
N SER A 22 6.13 -7.00 14.41
CA SER A 22 6.23 -5.55 14.21
C SER A 22 5.35 -4.73 15.16
N LEU A 23 4.51 -5.38 15.96
CA LEU A 23 3.55 -4.77 16.87
C LEU A 23 3.88 -5.08 18.33
N PRO A 24 3.43 -4.26 19.30
CA PRO A 24 3.56 -4.56 20.72
C PRO A 24 2.91 -5.91 21.07
N ASP A 25 3.46 -6.62 22.07
CA ASP A 25 2.91 -7.91 22.48
C ASP A 25 1.43 -7.80 22.91
N GLY A 26 0.65 -8.84 22.63
CA GLY A 26 -0.82 -8.83 22.78
C GLY A 26 -1.60 -8.00 21.75
N SER A 27 -0.94 -7.25 20.86
CA SER A 27 -1.63 -6.44 19.84
C SER A 27 -2.28 -7.28 18.73
N THR A 28 -3.42 -6.83 18.23
CA THR A 28 -4.07 -7.39 17.03
C THR A 28 -3.68 -6.60 15.77
N ARG A 29 -4.13 -7.08 14.61
CA ARG A 29 -3.98 -6.36 13.33
C ARG A 29 -4.72 -5.01 13.29
N ASP A 30 -5.63 -4.74 14.23
CA ASP A 30 -6.34 -3.47 14.36
C ASP A 30 -5.58 -2.41 15.16
N HIS A 31 -4.38 -2.73 15.66
CA HIS A 31 -3.47 -1.74 16.24
C HIS A 31 -3.17 -0.63 15.21
N PRO A 32 -3.16 0.66 15.59
CA PRO A 32 -3.09 1.77 14.61
C PRO A 32 -1.88 1.75 13.66
N LEU A 33 -0.75 1.22 14.12
CA LEU A 33 0.45 1.01 13.29
C LEU A 33 0.26 0.01 12.14
N ALA A 34 -0.73 -0.88 12.21
CA ALA A 34 -1.04 -1.90 11.20
C ALA A 34 -2.36 -1.67 10.46
N ASN A 35 -3.26 -0.88 11.03
CA ASN A 35 -4.55 -0.53 10.45
C ASN A 35 -4.92 0.93 10.77
N PRO A 36 -4.45 1.92 9.99
CA PRO A 36 -4.68 3.34 10.26
C PRO A 36 -6.17 3.75 10.21
N PHE A 37 -7.04 2.87 9.71
CA PHE A 37 -8.49 3.05 9.66
C PHE A 37 -9.26 2.00 10.48
N GLY A 38 -8.55 1.24 11.33
CA GLY A 38 -9.13 0.25 12.24
C GLY A 38 -9.89 0.88 13.40
N PRO A 39 -10.65 0.06 14.17
CA PRO A 39 -11.48 0.54 15.28
C PRO A 39 -10.70 1.16 16.45
N LEU A 40 -9.38 0.96 16.52
CA LEU A 40 -8.50 1.53 17.54
C LEU A 40 -7.78 2.81 17.07
N SER A 41 -7.98 3.22 15.81
CA SER A 41 -7.21 4.29 15.19
C SER A 41 -7.90 5.66 15.32
N PRO A 42 -7.13 6.74 15.54
CA PRO A 42 -7.67 8.09 15.48
C PRO A 42 -8.11 8.45 14.06
N SER A 43 -9.16 9.25 13.92
CA SER A 43 -9.54 9.84 12.63
C SER A 43 -8.40 10.72 12.09
N LEU A 44 -8.08 10.57 10.80
CA LEU A 44 -7.09 11.44 10.15
C LEU A 44 -7.77 12.69 9.54
N GLU A 45 -9.10 12.83 9.62
CA GLU A 45 -9.89 13.91 9.02
C GLU A 45 -9.36 15.31 9.37
N SER A 46 -9.09 15.57 10.66
CA SER A 46 -8.53 16.84 11.15
C SER A 46 -7.03 17.03 10.86
N ILE A 47 -6.31 15.98 10.46
CA ILE A 47 -4.86 16.02 10.23
C ILE A 47 -4.60 16.54 8.81
N LYS A 48 -3.81 17.61 8.69
CA LYS A 48 -3.27 18.04 7.40
C LYS A 48 -2.17 17.07 6.98
N LEU A 49 -2.45 16.29 5.94
CA LEU A 49 -1.47 15.45 5.26
C LEU A 49 -1.10 16.09 3.92
N ASP A 50 0.17 16.00 3.57
CA ASP A 50 0.65 16.39 2.25
C ASP A 50 0.10 15.45 1.17
N PRO A 51 0.14 15.85 -0.12
CA PRO A 51 -0.22 14.97 -1.22
C PRO A 51 0.53 13.64 -1.14
N MET A 52 -0.15 12.53 -1.44
CA MET A 52 0.45 11.20 -1.43
C MET A 52 0.32 10.49 -2.77
N LEU A 53 1.42 9.88 -3.22
CA LEU A 53 1.45 8.94 -4.33
C LEU A 53 1.37 7.50 -3.80
N VAL A 54 0.38 6.74 -4.26
CA VAL A 54 0.21 5.33 -3.90
C VAL A 54 0.38 4.48 -5.16
N ILE A 55 1.43 3.66 -5.20
CA ILE A 55 1.72 2.74 -6.30
C ILE A 55 1.31 1.33 -5.89
N VAL A 56 0.42 0.71 -6.67
CA VAL A 56 -0.22 -0.57 -6.35
C VAL A 56 0.07 -1.60 -7.44
N ARG A 57 0.26 -2.87 -7.09
CA ARG A 57 0.34 -3.97 -8.07
C ARG A 57 -1.02 -4.65 -8.25
N GLY A 58 -1.33 -5.10 -9.46
CA GLY A 58 -2.66 -5.63 -9.78
C GLY A 58 -3.04 -7.01 -9.23
N SER A 59 -2.11 -7.77 -8.63
CA SER A 59 -2.35 -9.15 -8.15
C SER A 59 -1.80 -9.36 -6.73
N GLU A 60 -2.46 -8.76 -5.74
CA GLU A 60 -2.00 -8.68 -4.35
C GLU A 60 -3.02 -9.28 -3.38
N LEU A 61 -2.55 -10.11 -2.43
CA LEU A 61 -3.34 -10.61 -1.29
C LEU A 61 -3.91 -9.47 -0.40
N MET A 62 -3.28 -8.29 -0.47
CA MET A 62 -3.65 -7.09 0.28
C MET A 62 -4.34 -6.02 -0.59
N LYS A 63 -4.71 -6.35 -1.84
CA LYS A 63 -5.34 -5.41 -2.79
C LYS A 63 -6.52 -4.67 -2.15
N ASP A 64 -7.42 -5.42 -1.52
CA ASP A 64 -8.62 -4.88 -0.88
C ASP A 64 -8.30 -3.91 0.27
N ARG A 65 -7.23 -4.17 1.04
CA ARG A 65 -6.75 -3.24 2.09
C ARG A 65 -6.16 -1.95 1.50
N ILE A 66 -5.48 -2.04 0.36
CA ILE A 66 -4.93 -0.87 -0.33
C ILE A 66 -6.06 -0.05 -0.99
N GLU A 67 -7.06 -0.71 -1.58
CA GLU A 67 -8.23 -0.03 -2.15
C GLU A 67 -9.07 0.66 -1.05
N ASP A 68 -9.30 0.02 0.10
CA ASP A 68 -9.96 0.67 1.26
C ASP A 68 -9.14 1.84 1.83
N TYR A 69 -7.81 1.69 1.97
CA TYR A 69 -6.92 2.77 2.42
C TYR A 69 -6.99 4.00 1.50
N VAL A 70 -6.88 3.79 0.17
CA VAL A 70 -6.98 4.88 -0.83
C VAL A 70 -8.38 5.49 -0.86
N LYS A 71 -9.43 4.69 -0.66
CA LYS A 71 -10.83 5.14 -0.61
C LYS A 71 -11.06 6.04 0.61
N ARG A 72 -10.74 5.56 1.81
CA ARG A 72 -10.96 6.30 3.06
C ARG A 72 -10.17 7.60 3.14
N LEU A 73 -8.92 7.62 2.68
CA LEU A 73 -8.15 8.86 2.56
C LEU A 73 -8.84 9.89 1.65
N LYS A 74 -9.46 9.46 0.54
CA LYS A 74 -10.22 10.37 -0.34
C LYS A 74 -11.54 10.83 0.31
N GLU A 75 -12.21 9.96 1.06
CA GLU A 75 -13.41 10.31 1.83
C GLU A 75 -13.10 11.35 2.92
N GLU A 76 -11.93 11.27 3.58
CA GLU A 76 -11.42 12.28 4.51
C GLU A 76 -10.72 13.48 3.83
N GLY A 77 -10.97 13.70 2.53
CA GLY A 77 -10.51 14.87 1.78
C GLY A 77 -9.01 14.96 1.49
N LYS A 78 -8.25 13.86 1.66
CA LYS A 78 -6.78 13.87 1.44
C LYS A 78 -6.45 13.80 -0.06
N LYS A 79 -5.37 14.49 -0.46
CA LYS A 79 -4.91 14.56 -1.86
C LYS A 79 -4.14 13.28 -2.25
N ILE A 80 -4.85 12.26 -2.75
CA ILE A 80 -4.24 10.96 -3.13
C ILE A 80 -4.23 10.75 -4.65
N HIS A 81 -3.02 10.62 -5.23
CA HIS A 81 -2.82 10.06 -6.57
C HIS A 81 -2.51 8.57 -6.43
N CYS A 82 -3.27 7.70 -7.11
CA CYS A 82 -3.13 6.25 -7.01
C CYS A 82 -2.97 5.62 -8.39
N VAL A 83 -1.93 4.82 -8.58
CA VAL A 83 -1.55 4.21 -9.86
C VAL A 83 -1.42 2.69 -9.71
N VAL A 84 -2.12 1.94 -10.57
CA VAL A 84 -2.18 0.47 -10.51
C VAL A 84 -1.43 -0.19 -11.67
N PHE A 85 -0.30 -0.84 -11.37
CA PHE A 85 0.49 -1.62 -12.31
C PHE A 85 -0.01 -3.07 -12.37
N LYS A 86 -0.89 -3.35 -13.35
CA LYS A 86 -1.51 -4.67 -13.53
C LYS A 86 -0.49 -5.76 -13.85
N GLY A 87 -0.68 -6.97 -13.30
CA GLY A 87 0.14 -8.14 -13.59
C GLY A 87 1.58 -8.11 -13.06
N LYS A 88 1.89 -7.24 -12.09
CA LYS A 88 3.23 -7.12 -11.50
C LYS A 88 3.34 -7.78 -10.13
N GLN A 89 4.51 -8.34 -9.84
CA GLN A 89 4.81 -9.03 -8.58
C GLN A 89 5.24 -8.05 -7.49
N HIS A 90 5.30 -8.53 -6.24
CA HIS A 90 5.90 -7.74 -5.16
C HIS A 90 7.38 -7.44 -5.50
N GLY A 91 7.84 -6.21 -5.23
CA GLY A 91 9.20 -5.78 -5.58
C GLY A 91 9.48 -5.62 -7.07
N PHE A 92 8.47 -5.53 -7.95
CA PHE A 92 8.72 -5.41 -9.41
C PHE A 92 9.67 -4.26 -9.77
N PHE A 93 9.57 -3.12 -9.09
CA PHE A 93 10.44 -1.96 -9.30
C PHE A 93 11.84 -2.14 -8.71
N THR A 94 11.98 -2.84 -7.59
CA THR A 94 13.29 -3.09 -6.95
C THR A 94 14.08 -4.20 -7.63
N ASN A 95 13.37 -5.18 -8.22
CA ASN A 95 13.98 -6.35 -8.84
C ASN A 95 14.36 -6.08 -10.31
N GLU A 96 13.57 -5.26 -11.02
CA GLU A 96 13.81 -4.88 -12.42
C GLU A 96 13.77 -3.33 -12.59
N PRO A 97 14.68 -2.58 -11.95
CA PRO A 97 14.62 -1.11 -11.90
C PRO A 97 14.81 -0.44 -13.28
N PHE A 98 15.53 -1.10 -14.20
CA PHE A 98 15.78 -0.63 -15.57
C PHE A 98 14.83 -1.23 -16.61
N SER A 99 13.64 -1.68 -16.19
CA SER A 99 12.59 -2.13 -17.10
C SER A 99 11.74 -0.95 -17.59
N GLU A 100 11.04 -1.12 -18.72
CA GLU A 100 10.02 -0.18 -19.23
C GLU A 100 8.94 0.16 -18.17
N VAL A 101 8.75 -0.73 -17.20
CA VAL A 101 7.82 -0.56 -16.08
C VAL A 101 8.44 0.24 -14.95
N GLY A 102 9.75 0.08 -14.71
CA GLY A 102 10.54 0.97 -13.85
C GLY A 102 10.57 2.39 -14.38
N ASP A 103 10.77 2.57 -15.70
CA ASP A 103 10.69 3.88 -16.36
C ASP A 103 9.33 4.55 -16.14
N LYS A 104 8.23 3.79 -16.25
CA LYS A 104 6.87 4.30 -15.98
C LYS A 104 6.66 4.66 -14.50
N VAL A 105 7.22 3.90 -13.55
CA VAL A 105 7.22 4.26 -12.13
C VAL A 105 7.99 5.56 -11.88
N LEU A 106 9.17 5.71 -12.49
CA LEU A 106 9.98 6.92 -12.40
C LEU A 106 9.29 8.14 -13.06
N GLN A 107 8.55 7.94 -14.16
CA GLN A 107 7.73 8.98 -14.78
C GLN A 107 6.59 9.43 -13.86
N GLU A 108 5.85 8.51 -13.23
CA GLU A 108 4.81 8.87 -12.25
C GLU A 108 5.38 9.58 -11.03
N LEU A 109 6.53 9.12 -10.50
CA LEU A 109 7.25 9.79 -9.41
C LEU A 109 7.67 11.21 -9.80
N LYS A 110 8.31 11.39 -10.95
CA LYS A 110 8.73 12.71 -11.46
C LYS A 110 7.52 13.63 -11.64
N ASN A 111 6.48 13.16 -12.31
CA ASN A 111 5.25 13.91 -12.56
C ASN A 111 4.57 14.30 -11.24
N PHE A 112 4.55 13.40 -10.26
CA PHE A 112 4.00 13.67 -8.93
C PHE A 112 4.81 14.72 -8.17
N ILE A 113 6.14 14.61 -8.15
CA ILE A 113 7.02 15.58 -7.50
C ILE A 113 6.84 16.96 -8.15
N THR A 114 6.98 17.09 -9.48
CA THR A 114 6.82 18.38 -10.17
C THR A 114 5.48 19.04 -9.89
N ARG A 115 4.35 18.29 -9.93
CA ARG A 115 3.01 18.82 -9.64
C ARG A 115 2.78 19.32 -8.21
N ASN A 116 3.67 18.96 -7.27
CA ASN A 116 3.55 19.31 -5.85
C ASN A 116 4.83 19.97 -5.30
N SER A 117 5.73 20.45 -6.17
CA SER A 117 6.95 21.19 -5.81
C SER A 117 6.88 22.68 -6.16
N ASP A 118 5.82 23.11 -6.84
CA ASP A 118 5.56 24.51 -7.17
C ASP A 118 4.81 25.20 -6.01
N ASP A 119 5.58 25.62 -4.99
CA ASP A 119 5.22 26.60 -3.94
C ASP A 119 6.16 27.82 -4.04
#